data_AF-A0A3M1NXJ0-F1
#
_entry.id   AF-A0A3M1NXJ0-F1
#
_cell.length_a   1.000
_cell.length_b   1.000
_cell.length_c   1.000
_cell.angle_alpha   90.00
_cell.angle_beta   90.00
_cell.angle_gamma   90.00
#
_symmetry.space_group_name_H-M   'P 1'
#
loop_
_entity.id
_entity.type
_entity.pdbx_description
1 polymer ?
#
loop_
_entity_poly.entity_id
_entity_poly.type
_entity_poly.pdbx_seq_one_letter_code
_entity_poly.pdbx_strand_id
1 'polypeptide(L)'
;HGPEGRGGIKAPDIRHATRKYTDDEILDFIDYGKGEGKDAMPPFEDKLTESELQSLLRFLKTLTPDSIDTNEMPRKINGRN
;
A
#
# COMPACT_ATOMS: atom_id res chain seq x y z
N HIS A 1 2.87 6.49 1.14
CA HIS A 1 1.45 6.41 0.69
C HIS A 1 0.45 6.58 1.84
N GLY A 2 0.69 7.52 2.78
CA GLY A 2 -0.20 7.74 3.94
C GLY A 2 -0.27 6.55 4.93
N PRO A 3 -0.96 6.73 6.07
CA PRO A 3 -1.25 5.64 7.00
C PRO A 3 -2.00 4.50 6.30
N GLU A 4 -1.60 3.25 6.57
CA GLU A 4 -2.23 2.04 6.01
C GLU A 4 -2.34 2.00 4.47
N GLY A 5 -1.49 2.74 3.76
CA GLY A 5 -1.49 2.77 2.30
C GLY A 5 -2.64 3.58 1.66
N ARG A 6 -3.39 4.36 2.44
CA ARG A 6 -4.58 5.13 1.97
C ARG A 6 -4.29 6.27 0.99
N GLY A 7 -3.02 6.54 0.71
CA GLY A 7 -2.59 7.67 -0.12
C GLY A 7 -2.68 9.01 0.59
N GLY A 8 -2.58 10.09 -0.18
CA GLY A 8 -2.66 11.47 0.28
C GLY A 8 -2.43 12.45 -0.87
N ILE A 9 -2.25 13.74 -0.55
CA ILE A 9 -2.09 14.82 -1.55
C ILE A 9 -0.95 14.55 -2.55
N LYS A 10 0.13 13.88 -2.10
CA LYS A 10 1.35 13.66 -2.89
C LYS A 10 1.58 12.21 -3.33
N ALA A 11 0.66 11.29 -3.00
CA ALA A 11 0.87 9.87 -3.28
C ALA A 11 -0.48 9.13 -3.42
N PRO A 12 -0.62 8.21 -4.39
CA PRO A 12 -1.87 7.48 -4.61
C PRO A 12 -2.18 6.49 -3.48
N ASP A 13 -3.45 6.10 -3.37
CA ASP A 13 -3.90 4.95 -2.58
C ASP A 13 -3.40 3.65 -3.23
N ILE A 14 -2.64 2.86 -2.46
CA ILE A 14 -2.01 1.62 -2.93
C ILE A 14 -2.75 0.36 -2.49
N ARG A 15 -3.83 0.49 -1.70
CA ARG A 15 -4.65 -0.66 -1.24
C ARG A 15 -5.42 -1.34 -2.38
N HIS A 16 -5.38 -0.74 -3.56
CA HIS A 16 -5.99 -1.27 -4.78
C HIS A 16 -4.95 -1.63 -5.85
N ALA A 17 -3.65 -1.49 -5.57
CA ALA A 17 -2.60 -1.71 -6.56
C ALA A 17 -2.66 -3.12 -7.15
N THR A 18 -2.82 -4.14 -6.30
CA THR A 18 -2.92 -5.57 -6.66
C THR A 18 -4.18 -5.96 -7.40
N ARG A 19 -5.18 -5.07 -7.50
CA ARG A 19 -6.36 -5.25 -8.34
C ARG A 19 -6.21 -4.62 -9.73
N LYS A 20 -5.27 -3.68 -9.85
CA LYS A 20 -5.08 -2.86 -11.06
C LYS A 20 -3.90 -3.32 -11.90
N TYR A 21 -2.88 -3.89 -11.27
CA TYR A 21 -1.63 -4.27 -11.89
C TYR A 21 -1.30 -5.72 -11.53
N THR A 22 -0.52 -6.38 -12.38
CA THR A 22 0.04 -7.71 -12.09
C THR A 22 1.13 -7.62 -11.02
N ASP A 23 1.52 -8.78 -10.48
CA ASP A 23 2.63 -8.87 -9.55
C ASP A 23 3.93 -8.31 -10.16
N ASP A 24 4.24 -8.71 -11.39
CA ASP A 24 5.44 -8.27 -12.11
C ASP A 24 5.43 -6.76 -12.35
N GLU A 25 4.29 -6.19 -12.78
CA GLU A 25 4.15 -4.74 -12.95
C GLU A 25 4.36 -3.98 -11.63
N ILE A 26 3.86 -4.52 -10.51
CA ILE A 26 4.05 -3.90 -9.19
C ILE A 26 5.52 -3.96 -8.79
N LEU A 27 6.19 -5.08 -9.02
CA LEU A 27 7.62 -5.24 -8.75
C LEU A 27 8.44 -4.29 -9.61
N ASP A 28 8.16 -4.19 -10.91
CA ASP A 28 8.83 -3.26 -11.82
C ASP A 28 8.66 -1.80 -11.39
N PHE A 29 7.46 -1.40 -10.94
CA PHE A 29 7.24 -0.04 -10.44
C PHE A 29 8.02 0.25 -9.15
N ILE A 30 8.18 -0.74 -8.28
CA ILE A 30 8.96 -0.60 -7.06
C ILE A 30 10.45 -0.53 -7.40
N ASP A 31 10.91 -1.41 -8.27
CA ASP A 31 12.32 -1.56 -8.61
C ASP A 31 12.83 -0.36 -9.42
N TYR A 32 12.18 -0.06 -10.54
CA TYR A 32 12.59 0.94 -11.52
C TYR A 32 11.87 2.28 -11.38
N GLY A 33 10.90 2.38 -10.48
CA GLY A 33 10.08 3.57 -10.33
C GLY A 33 9.01 3.68 -11.42
N LYS A 34 8.26 4.78 -11.40
CA LYS A 34 7.17 5.01 -12.36
C LYS A 34 6.85 6.48 -12.54
N GLY A 35 6.65 6.88 -13.80
CA GLY A 35 6.18 8.22 -14.16
C GLY A 35 7.27 9.28 -14.16
N GLU A 36 6.87 10.53 -14.38
CA GLU A 36 7.80 11.66 -14.55
C GLU A 36 7.34 12.88 -13.74
N GLY A 37 8.29 13.76 -13.42
CA GLY A 37 8.02 15.03 -12.76
C GLY A 37 7.50 14.90 -11.33
N LYS A 38 6.55 15.76 -10.94
CA LYS A 38 6.08 15.91 -9.55
C LYS A 38 5.30 14.70 -9.01
N ASP A 39 4.81 13.84 -9.90
CA ASP A 39 4.01 12.66 -9.57
C ASP A 39 4.82 11.36 -9.76
N ALA A 40 6.14 11.47 -9.97
CA ALA A 40 7.02 10.33 -10.15
C ALA A 40 7.18 9.52 -8.86
N MET A 41 7.14 8.20 -9.01
CA MET A 41 7.54 7.24 -8.00
C MET A 41 9.03 6.93 -8.20
N PRO A 42 9.89 7.15 -7.19
CA PRO A 42 11.31 6.86 -7.29
C PRO A 42 11.57 5.34 -7.34
N PRO A 43 12.67 4.91 -7.98
CA PRO A 43 13.13 3.52 -7.96
C PRO A 43 13.65 3.11 -6.58
N PHE A 44 13.60 1.80 -6.30
CA PHE A 44 14.14 1.16 -5.10
C PHE A 44 15.17 0.06 -5.41
N GLU A 45 15.65 -0.06 -6.65
CA GLU A 45 16.66 -1.04 -7.11
C GLU A 45 17.85 -1.20 -6.14
N ASP A 46 18.45 -0.09 -5.68
CA ASP A 46 19.59 -0.13 -4.75
C ASP A 46 19.19 -0.13 -3.26
N LYS A 47 17.90 -0.29 -2.95
CA LYS A 47 17.35 -0.15 -1.60
C LYS A 47 16.73 -1.42 -1.06
N LEU A 48 16.29 -2.31 -1.94
CA LEU A 48 15.60 -3.53 -1.57
C LEU A 48 16.29 -4.72 -2.23
N THR A 49 16.50 -5.77 -1.45
CA THR A 49 16.84 -7.08 -1.97
C THR A 49 15.61 -7.73 -2.61
N GLU A 50 15.82 -8.71 -3.49
CA GLU A 50 14.73 -9.47 -4.11
C GLU A 50 13.76 -10.08 -3.06
N SER A 51 14.29 -10.57 -1.94
CA SER A 51 13.47 -11.11 -0.85
C SER A 51 12.59 -10.06 -0.18
N GLU A 52 13.09 -8.83 -0.04
CA GLU A 52 12.33 -7.70 0.51
C GLU A 52 11.26 -7.22 -0.46
N LEU A 53 11.56 -7.17 -1.77
CA LEU A 53 10.58 -6.89 -2.83
C LEU A 53 9.41 -7.88 -2.78
N GLN A 54 9.70 -9.18 -2.71
CA GLN A 54 8.67 -10.21 -2.62
C GLN A 54 7.86 -10.14 -1.31
N SER A 55 8.51 -9.77 -0.21
CA SER A 55 7.84 -9.57 1.09
C SER A 55 6.91 -8.34 1.04
N LEU A 56 7.34 -7.27 0.38
CA LEU A 56 6.54 -6.07 0.18
C LEU A 56 5.33 -6.36 -0.71
N LEU A 57 5.50 -7.07 -1.83
CA LEU A 57 4.39 -7.50 -2.69
C LEU A 57 3.36 -8.33 -1.89
N ARG A 58 3.83 -9.26 -1.04
CA ARG A 58 2.96 -10.04 -0.16
C ARG A 58 2.18 -9.15 0.80
N PHE A 59 2.83 -8.16 1.40
CA PHE A 59 2.16 -7.16 2.25
C PHE A 59 1.11 -6.37 1.46
N LEU A 60 1.43 -5.87 0.26
CA LEU A 60 0.48 -5.14 -0.58
C LEU A 60 -0.76 -5.97 -0.94
N LYS A 61 -0.62 -7.29 -1.09
CA LYS A 61 -1.77 -8.20 -1.29
C LYS A 61 -2.68 -8.34 -0.07
N THR A 62 -2.16 -8.09 1.13
CA THR A 62 -2.97 -8.07 2.36
C THR A 62 -3.71 -6.76 2.57
N LEU A 63 -3.30 -5.69 1.88
CA LEU A 63 -4.00 -4.41 1.88
C LEU A 63 -5.29 -4.57 1.06
N THR A 64 -6.40 -4.83 1.74
CA THR A 64 -7.73 -4.66 1.19
C THR A 64 -8.42 -3.52 1.93
N PRO A 65 -9.33 -2.77 1.29
CA PRO A 65 -10.09 -1.71 1.96
C PRO A 65 -10.83 -2.20 3.21
N ASP A 66 -11.19 -3.48 3.22
CA ASP A 66 -12.02 -4.12 4.24
C ASP A 66 -11.19 -4.89 5.29
N SER A 67 -9.87 -5.06 5.11
CA SER A 67 -9.02 -5.87 6.00
C SER A 67 -8.42 -5.10 7.18
N ILE A 68 -8.77 -3.83 7.38
CA ILE A 68 -8.33 -3.05 8.54
C ILE A 68 -9.56 -2.50 9.28
N ASP A 69 -10.15 -3.36 10.09
CA ASP A 69 -10.94 -2.98 11.27
C ASP A 69 -10.89 -4.08 12.34
N THR A 70 -9.86 -4.09 13.20
CA THR A 70 -9.87 -4.90 14.44
C THR A 70 -9.11 -4.30 15.62
N ASN A 71 -8.66 -3.04 15.58
CA ASN A 71 -7.97 -2.44 16.75
C ASN A 71 -8.51 -1.09 17.22
N GLU A 72 -9.72 -0.70 16.80
CA GLU A 72 -10.50 0.25 17.60
C GLU A 72 -11.29 -0.52 18.66
N MET A 73 -10.93 -0.29 19.92
CA MET A 73 -11.59 -0.84 21.11
C MET A 73 -13.12 -0.72 21.05
N PRO A 74 -13.87 -1.66 21.67
CA PRO A 74 -15.32 -1.64 21.66
C PRO A 74 -15.82 -0.28 22.16
N ARG A 75 -16.56 0.44 21.32
CA ARG A 75 -17.37 1.56 21.79
C ARG A 75 -18.25 1.00 22.89
N LYS A 76 -17.99 1.41 24.14
CA LYS A 76 -18.88 1.17 25.26
C LYS A 76 -20.28 1.57 24.80
N ILE A 77 -21.17 0.59 24.67
CA ILE A 77 -22.61 0.81 24.63
C ILE A 77 -23.03 1.36 25.98
N ASN A 78 -22.82 2.67 26.18
CA ASN A 78 -23.55 3.41 27.20
C ASN A 78 -24.97 3.58 26.67
N GLY A 79 -25.86 2.73 27.17
CA GLY A 79 -27.26 2.72 26.79
C GLY A 79 -28.01 4.00 27.18
N ARG A 80 -29.29 4.02 26.79
CA ARG A 80 -30.38 4.69 27.50
C ARG A 80 -31.72 4.16 26.98
N ASN A 81 -32.46 3.60 27.94
CA ASN A 81 -33.91 3.50 28.14
C ASN A 81 -34.81 3.09 26.98
#